data_AF-A0A7X7ZGP6-F1
#
_entry.id   AF-A0A7X7ZGP6-F1
#
_cell.length_a   1.000
_cell.length_b   1.000
_cell.length_c   1.000
_cell.angle_alpha   90.00
_cell.angle_beta   90.00
_cell.angle_gamma   90.00
#
_symmetry.space_group_name_H-M   'P 1'
#
loop_
_entity.id
_entity.type
_entity.pdbx_description
1 polymer ?
#
loop_
_entity_poly.entity_id
_entity_poly.type
_entity_poly.pdbx_seq_one_letter_code
_entity_poly.pdbx_strand_id
1 'polypeptide(L)'
;MPIFVQTLRESWKGLIAWAFALLAIMTLYLSFYATMDAGEGIQAFIDQLPSTMVAAFGFGDIGTGAGWAHSTFFGLLGLFVLVAVCVSWGARAIAGDEENGMLELTLAHRV
;
A
#
# COMPACT_ATOMS: atom_id res chain seq x y z
N MET A 1 3.24 23.03 -22.58
CA MET A 1 3.39 23.00 -21.11
C MET A 1 4.60 22.13 -20.79
N PRO A 2 5.39 22.38 -19.74
CA PRO A 2 6.49 21.49 -19.39
C PRO A 2 5.94 20.07 -19.14
N ILE A 3 6.53 19.06 -19.79
CA ILE A 3 6.07 17.66 -19.79
C ILE A 3 5.79 17.18 -18.36
N PHE A 4 6.66 17.52 -17.42
CA PHE A 4 6.53 17.19 -16.00
C PHE A 4 5.17 17.59 -15.39
N VAL A 5 4.67 18.78 -15.68
CA VAL A 5 3.38 19.28 -15.13
C VAL A 5 2.20 18.54 -15.75
N GLN A 6 2.32 18.13 -17.01
CA GLN A 6 1.29 17.36 -17.69
C GLN A 6 1.22 15.94 -17.14
N THR A 7 2.35 15.26 -16.97
CA THR A 7 2.40 13.92 -16.38
C THR A 7 1.84 13.92 -14.94
N LEU A 8 2.16 14.93 -14.13
CA LEU A 8 1.56 15.12 -12.79
C LEU A 8 0.03 15.26 -12.84
N ARG A 9 -0.48 16.03 -13.81
CA ARG A 9 -1.91 16.27 -14.01
C ARG A 9 -2.66 15.10 -14.66
N GLU A 10 -1.96 14.14 -15.22
CA GLU A 10 -2.56 12.87 -15.66
C GLU A 10 -2.54 11.85 -14.50
N SER A 11 -1.52 11.90 -13.65
CA SER A 11 -1.30 10.94 -12.55
C SER A 11 -2.13 11.20 -11.29
N TRP A 12 -2.56 12.45 -11.03
CA TRP A 12 -3.22 12.82 -9.76
C TRP A 12 -4.51 12.04 -9.47
N LYS A 13 -5.30 11.67 -10.49
CA LYS A 13 -6.51 10.84 -10.31
C LYS A 13 -6.14 9.45 -9.80
N GLY A 14 -5.06 8.88 -10.33
CA GLY A 14 -4.52 7.61 -9.88
C GLY A 14 -3.99 7.70 -8.45
N LEU A 15 -3.30 8.78 -8.11
CA LEU A 15 -2.87 9.08 -6.74
C LEU A 15 -4.04 9.12 -5.76
N ILE A 16 -5.12 9.84 -6.09
CA ILE A 16 -6.32 9.92 -5.25
C ILE A 16 -6.98 8.55 -5.12
N ALA A 17 -7.14 7.80 -6.21
CA ALA A 17 -7.73 6.47 -6.17
C ALA A 17 -6.93 5.52 -5.26
N TRP A 18 -5.59 5.55 -5.35
CA TRP A 18 -4.72 4.75 -4.49
C TRP A 18 -4.73 5.21 -3.03
N ALA A 19 -4.80 6.52 -2.77
CA ALA A 19 -4.95 7.05 -1.42
C ALA A 19 -6.27 6.60 -0.78
N PHE A 20 -7.37 6.62 -1.53
CA PHE A 20 -8.66 6.10 -1.07
C PHE A 20 -8.63 4.60 -0.84
N ALA A 21 -7.99 3.81 -1.71
CA ALA A 21 -7.83 2.38 -1.52
C ALA A 21 -7.06 2.06 -0.23
N LEU A 22 -5.95 2.77 0.02
CA LEU A 22 -5.16 2.64 1.25
C LEU A 22 -5.97 2.97 2.50
N LEU A 23 -6.68 4.10 2.49
CA LEU A 23 -7.55 4.50 3.61
C LEU A 23 -8.68 3.49 3.84
N ALA A 24 -9.29 2.97 2.78
CA ALA A 24 -10.34 1.96 2.88
C ALA A 24 -9.80 0.67 3.51
N ILE A 25 -8.63 0.19 3.07
CA ILE A 25 -7.97 -1.00 3.63
C ILE A 25 -7.62 -0.78 5.11
N MET A 26 -6.99 0.35 5.45
CA MET A 26 -6.67 0.69 6.85
C MET A 26 -7.93 0.73 7.72
N THR A 27 -8.98 1.41 7.26
CA THR A 27 -10.23 1.54 8.02
C THR A 27 -10.89 0.19 8.25
N LEU A 28 -10.89 -0.68 7.24
CA LEU A 28 -11.41 -2.03 7.33
C LEU A 28 -10.63 -2.84 8.39
N TYR A 29 -9.31 -2.82 8.33
CA TYR A 29 -8.46 -3.53 9.31
C TYR A 29 -8.57 -2.98 10.74
N LEU A 30 -8.73 -1.66 10.88
CA LEU A 30 -8.91 -1.03 12.18
C LEU A 30 -10.30 -1.35 12.77
N SER A 31 -11.34 -1.46 11.94
CA SER A 31 -12.66 -1.87 12.38
C SER A 31 -12.67 -3.29 12.97
N PHE A 32 -11.78 -4.16 12.50
CA PHE A 32 -11.64 -5.51 13.04
C PHE A 32 -11.07 -5.53 14.46
N TYR A 33 -10.27 -4.53 14.86
CA TYR A 33 -9.73 -4.43 16.22
C TYR A 33 -10.84 -4.46 17.28
N ALA A 34 -11.96 -3.76 17.04
CA ALA A 34 -13.08 -3.72 17.99
C ALA A 34 -13.83 -5.07 18.10
N THR A 35 -13.78 -5.89 17.06
CA THR A 35 -14.40 -7.22 17.04
C THR A 35 -13.50 -8.31 17.59
N MET A 36 -12.20 -8.05 17.58
CA MET A 36 -11.21 -8.95 18.12
C MET A 36 -11.16 -8.70 19.61
N ASP A 37 -11.84 -9.55 20.37
CA ASP A 37 -11.64 -9.61 21.80
C ASP A 37 -10.14 -9.75 22.02
N ALA A 38 -9.51 -8.73 22.61
CA ALA A 38 -8.08 -8.72 22.95
C ALA A 38 -7.83 -9.68 24.13
N GLY A 39 -8.45 -10.85 24.06
CA GLY A 39 -8.51 -11.85 25.10
C GLY A 39 -7.26 -12.73 25.12
N GLU A 40 -7.32 -13.70 26.03
CA GLU A 40 -6.22 -14.63 26.33
C GLU A 40 -5.75 -15.45 25.11
N GLY A 41 -6.58 -15.65 24.10
CA GLY A 41 -6.25 -16.49 22.93
C GLY A 41 -5.13 -15.92 22.06
N ILE A 42 -5.14 -14.61 21.79
CA ILE A 42 -4.07 -13.94 21.03
C ILE A 42 -2.79 -13.85 21.84
N GLN A 43 -2.91 -13.57 23.14
CA GLN A 43 -1.75 -13.51 24.03
C GLN A 43 -1.09 -14.89 24.15
N ALA A 44 -1.88 -15.95 24.33
CA ALA A 44 -1.39 -17.32 24.38
C ALA A 44 -0.73 -17.77 23.06
N PHE A 45 -1.17 -17.25 21.92
CA PHE A 45 -0.51 -17.49 20.64
C PHE A 45 0.83 -16.76 20.54
N ILE A 46 0.90 -15.49 20.98
CA ILE A 46 2.13 -14.70 20.97
C ILE A 46 3.16 -15.28 21.93
N ASP A 47 2.73 -15.76 23.10
CA ASP A 47 3.60 -16.39 24.09
C ASP A 47 4.23 -17.70 23.58
N GLN A 48 3.66 -18.33 22.54
CA GLN A 48 4.22 -19.50 21.87
C GLN A 48 5.25 -19.13 20.78
N LEU A 49 5.31 -17.87 20.35
CA LEU A 49 6.26 -17.43 19.33
C LEU A 49 7.62 -17.08 19.95
N PRO A 50 8.74 -17.37 19.25
CA PRO A 50 10.05 -16.87 19.66
C PRO A 50 10.06 -15.34 19.77
N SER A 51 10.76 -14.80 20.78
CA SER A 51 10.83 -13.36 21.02
C SER A 51 11.35 -12.56 19.82
N THR A 52 12.22 -13.15 18.99
CA THR A 52 12.68 -12.58 17.73
C THR A 52 11.57 -12.42 16.69
N MET A 53 10.63 -13.36 16.60
CA MET A 53 9.48 -13.24 15.70
C MET A 53 8.50 -12.18 16.20
N VAL A 54 8.23 -12.14 17.50
CA VAL A 54 7.37 -11.13 18.12
C VAL A 54 7.91 -9.72 17.87
N ALA A 55 9.22 -9.54 17.99
CA ALA A 55 9.87 -8.26 17.68
C ALA A 55 9.86 -7.93 16.18
N ALA A 56 10.13 -8.91 15.30
CA ALA A 56 10.17 -8.69 13.85
C ALA A 56 8.80 -8.31 13.26
N PHE A 57 7.72 -8.88 13.80
CA PHE A 57 6.35 -8.59 13.35
C PHE A 57 5.62 -7.54 14.21
N GLY A 58 6.26 -7.03 15.27
CA GLY A 58 5.69 -5.99 16.12
C GLY A 58 4.49 -6.44 16.95
N PHE A 59 4.43 -7.73 17.34
CA PHE A 59 3.32 -8.29 18.11
C PHE A 59 3.35 -7.96 19.61
N GLY A 60 4.41 -7.31 20.12
CA GLY A 60 4.59 -7.05 21.54
C GLY A 60 3.47 -6.22 22.19
N ASP A 61 2.89 -5.26 21.46
CA ASP A 61 1.82 -4.37 21.94
C ASP A 61 0.52 -4.53 21.14
N ILE A 62 0.27 -5.70 20.54
CA ILE A 62 -0.87 -5.92 19.62
C ILE A 62 -2.24 -5.60 20.24
N GLY A 63 -2.34 -5.72 21.58
CA GLY A 63 -3.56 -5.40 22.32
C GLY A 63 -3.89 -3.90 22.35
N THR A 64 -2.95 -3.04 21.98
CA THR A 64 -3.16 -1.59 21.85
C THR A 64 -3.58 -1.24 20.42
N GLY A 65 -4.40 -0.21 20.23
CA GLY A 65 -4.82 0.21 18.88
C GLY A 65 -3.64 0.60 17.96
N ALA A 66 -2.58 1.19 18.53
CA ALA A 66 -1.37 1.52 17.79
C ALA A 66 -0.55 0.28 17.41
N GLY A 67 -0.39 -0.67 18.34
CA GLY A 67 0.30 -1.93 18.10
C GLY A 67 -0.44 -2.81 17.09
N TRP A 68 -1.77 -2.86 17.13
CA TRP A 68 -2.58 -3.55 16.12
C TRP A 68 -2.33 -3.02 14.70
N ALA A 69 -2.33 -1.69 14.53
CA ALA A 69 -2.06 -1.08 13.24
C ALA A 69 -0.61 -1.37 12.78
N HIS A 70 0.35 -1.34 13.71
CA HIS A 70 1.73 -1.67 13.41
C HIS A 70 1.89 -3.11 12.96
N SER A 71 1.36 -4.07 13.70
CA SER A 71 1.55 -5.49 13.42
C SER A 71 0.79 -5.97 12.18
N THR A 72 -0.40 -5.45 11.92
CA THR A 72 -1.21 -5.86 10.77
C THR A 72 -0.84 -5.10 9.50
N PHE A 73 -0.87 -3.77 9.55
CA PHE A 73 -0.63 -2.94 8.38
C PHE A 73 0.86 -2.73 8.14
N PHE A 74 1.60 -2.19 9.11
CA PHE A 74 3.01 -1.84 8.88
C PHE A 74 3.97 -3.05 8.90
N GLY A 75 3.54 -4.18 9.45
CA GLY A 75 4.34 -5.40 9.48
C GLY A 75 4.60 -6.02 8.09
N LEU A 76 3.61 -5.98 7.19
CA LEU A 76 3.77 -6.54 5.83
C LEU A 76 2.77 -6.01 4.80
N LEU A 77 1.50 -5.82 5.19
CA LEU A 77 0.43 -5.40 4.27
C LEU A 77 0.70 -4.05 3.62
N GLY A 78 1.20 -3.08 4.38
CA GLY A 78 1.55 -1.74 3.91
C GLY A 78 2.63 -1.79 2.85
N LEU A 79 3.66 -2.63 3.05
CA LEU A 79 4.69 -2.87 2.04
C LEU A 79 4.09 -3.48 0.77
N PHE A 80 3.24 -4.50 0.91
CA PHE A 80 2.60 -5.16 -0.22
C PHE A 80 1.76 -4.19 -1.06
N VAL A 81 0.93 -3.37 -0.42
CA VAL A 81 0.11 -2.38 -1.12
C VAL A 81 0.98 -1.30 -1.77
N LEU A 82 2.03 -0.84 -1.09
CA LEU A 82 2.95 0.15 -1.63
C LEU A 82 3.66 -0.39 -2.88
N VAL A 83 4.11 -1.64 -2.86
CA VAL A 83 4.70 -2.31 -4.03
C VAL A 83 3.69 -2.37 -5.17
N ALA A 84 2.44 -2.76 -4.91
CA ALA A 84 1.40 -2.80 -5.94
C ALA A 84 1.16 -1.42 -6.59
N VAL A 85 1.13 -0.36 -5.78
CA VAL A 85 1.01 1.03 -6.27
C VAL A 85 2.20 1.37 -7.17
N CYS A 86 3.43 1.15 -6.69
CA CYS A 86 4.65 1.46 -7.44
C CYS A 86 4.74 0.69 -8.76
N VAL A 87 4.41 -0.60 -8.77
CA VAL A 87 4.39 -1.42 -9.99
C VAL A 87 3.34 -0.91 -10.97
N SER A 88 2.15 -0.54 -10.49
CA SER A 88 1.08 0.01 -11.35
C SER A 88 1.49 1.34 -12.00
N TRP A 89 2.21 2.21 -11.28
CA TRP A 89 2.75 3.44 -11.86
C TRP A 89 3.90 3.16 -12.81
N GLY A 90 4.81 2.25 -12.49
CA GLY A 90 5.89 1.84 -13.38
C GLY A 90 5.36 1.29 -14.71
N ALA A 91 4.33 0.45 -14.66
CA ALA A 91 3.67 -0.08 -15.85
C ALA A 91 3.07 1.04 -16.72
N ARG A 92 2.35 1.99 -16.12
CA ARG A 92 1.78 3.14 -16.83
C ARG A 92 2.86 4.09 -17.39
N ALA A 93 3.98 4.24 -16.70
CA ALA A 93 5.09 5.08 -17.17
C ALA A 93 5.76 4.51 -18.43
N ILE A 94 5.74 3.19 -18.62
CA ILE A 94 6.37 2.53 -19.77
C ILE A 94 5.37 2.34 -20.93
N ALA A 95 4.17 1.85 -20.64
CA ALA A 95 3.18 1.49 -21.66
C ALA A 95 2.12 2.57 -21.93
N GLY A 96 2.10 3.66 -21.13
CA GLY A 96 1.05 4.68 -21.23
C GLY A 96 1.05 5.42 -22.57
N ASP A 97 2.22 5.66 -23.16
CA ASP A 97 2.31 6.35 -24.46
C ASP A 97 1.84 5.47 -25.63
N GLU A 98 1.96 4.15 -25.49
CA GLU A 98 1.40 3.17 -26.43
C GLU A 98 -0.13 3.13 -26.32
N GLU A 99 -0.67 3.05 -25.10
CA GLU A 99 -2.13 3.06 -24.84
C GLU A 99 -2.80 4.35 -25.35
N ASN A 100 -2.09 5.47 -25.27
CA ASN A 100 -2.59 6.78 -25.73
C ASN A 100 -2.41 7.00 -27.24
N GLY A 101 -1.83 6.06 -27.99
CA GLY A 101 -1.55 6.19 -29.43
C GLY A 101 -0.50 7.25 -29.77
N MET A 102 0.21 7.75 -28.76
CA MET A 102 1.22 8.81 -28.89
C MET A 102 2.59 8.26 -29.31
N LEU A 103 2.82 6.96 -29.08
CA LEU A 103 4.06 6.28 -29.43
C LEU A 103 4.35 6.35 -30.94
N GLU A 104 3.34 6.11 -31.77
CA GLU A 104 3.48 6.15 -33.23
C GLU A 104 3.84 7.56 -33.74
N LEU A 105 3.27 8.60 -33.10
CA LEU A 105 3.49 10.00 -33.45
C LEU A 105 4.90 10.45 -33.05
N THR A 106 5.41 9.95 -31.94
CA THR A 106 6.77 10.21 -31.45
C THR A 106 7.81 9.49 -32.30
N LEU A 107 7.54 8.25 -32.72
CA LEU A 107 8.40 7.47 -33.62
C LEU A 107 8.42 8.00 -35.07
N ALA A 108 7.29 8.52 -35.56
CA ALA A 108 7.20 9.10 -36.91
C ALA A 108 7.86 10.48 -37.02
N HIS A 109 8.02 11.20 -35.90
CA HIS A 109 8.73 12.46 -35.84
C HIS A 109 10.24 12.22 -35.83
N ARG A 110 10.88 12.32 -37.00
CA ARG A 110 12.34 12.28 -37.12
C ARG A 110 12.94 13.53 -36.45
N VAL A 111 13.64 13.34 -35.34
CA VAL A 111 14.52 14.34 -34.72
C VAL A 111 15.77 14.52 -35.57
#